data_AF-A0A102L9T5-F1
#
_entry.id   AF-A0A102L9T5-F1
#
_cell.length_a   1.000
_cell.length_b   1.000
_cell.length_c   1.000
_cell.angle_alpha   90.00
_cell.angle_beta   90.00
_cell.angle_gamma   90.00
#
_symmetry.space_group_name_H-M   'P 1'
#
loop_
_entity.id
_entity.type
_entity.pdbx_description
1 polymer ?
#
loop_
_entity_poly.entity_id
_entity_poly.type
_entity_poly.pdbx_seq_one_letter_code
_entity_poly.pdbx_strand_id
1 'polypeptide(L)'
;MHQEAEKILAELRASPLFAPDFPKRAAHSIAEWARLPEEERRKLDCASDDAMRRAHAAYRPWEDGVRTLGALRYTPAIPLLAQLWRDCALTPVRNSASHALLAMDNPASCDALEALITDRDALSIHLGVRAVFRRDPVAAFDRFAPLFAAQDIAAATIGLQVLSLFAPSMFMADGTKRWTESDAPLWLEQDSRWLTLCAGLCRDKRYGDAARATLQHAAPDRALPALEVARAKRPPPPTPATRAAGDLVTRYKAGDHLGTWREARAFAAIAGDLRAEIRALAGETMLRVAHNVALISERLQNAGWHTLDSMRTLPEAADAARITAIEQMTGAPLPPSLDAFWRVVGGVSWVWDYDEDTGPVIGGLPLADIDTDALSIAPCSTIEPLCFDAWDEQKNVIHPDLIGPFRLDLAPDRLHKLNISGGPPYAIELPFPGADPLFLQEDGSLPFVDYLRDCFAWAGFPRLKHHDDEAAARRFVATLGRGLEPF
;
A
#
# COMPACT_ATOMS: atom_id res chain seq x y z
N MET A 1 -4.51 -16.35 42.68
CA MET A 1 -3.82 -15.38 41.80
C MET A 1 -2.31 -15.61 41.72
N HIS A 2 -1.51 -15.39 42.78
CA HIS A 2 -0.04 -15.56 42.69
C HIS A 2 0.39 -17.02 42.41
N GLN A 3 -0.14 -17.98 43.17
CA GLN A 3 0.13 -19.42 43.00
C GLN A 3 -0.31 -19.97 41.63
N GLU A 4 -1.36 -19.38 41.05
CA GLU A 4 -1.87 -19.74 39.72
C GLU A 4 -0.93 -19.22 38.62
N ALA A 5 -0.48 -17.97 38.73
CA ALA A 5 0.51 -17.41 37.81
C ALA A 5 1.86 -18.15 37.86
N GLU A 6 2.31 -18.55 39.05
CA GLU A 6 3.50 -19.38 39.22
C GLU A 6 3.36 -20.74 38.52
N LYS A 7 2.20 -21.39 38.68
CA LYS A 7 1.89 -22.66 38.02
C LYS A 7 1.91 -22.51 36.49
N ILE A 8 1.23 -21.49 35.96
CA ILE A 8 1.20 -21.22 34.51
C ILE A 8 2.61 -20.95 33.99
N LEU A 9 3.42 -20.16 34.71
CA LEU A 9 4.79 -19.87 34.32
C LEU A 9 5.66 -21.13 34.31
N ALA A 10 5.49 -22.03 35.30
CA ALA A 10 6.19 -23.30 35.34
C ALA A 10 5.78 -24.23 34.18
N GLU A 11 4.50 -24.30 33.86
CA GLU A 11 3.98 -25.09 32.73
C GLU A 11 4.51 -24.57 31.38
N LEU A 12 4.54 -23.25 31.18
CA LEU A 12 5.13 -22.65 29.98
C LEU A 12 6.62 -22.98 29.86
N ARG A 13 7.39 -22.88 30.94
CA ARG A 13 8.82 -23.24 30.95
C ARG A 13 9.07 -24.71 30.59
N ALA A 14 8.16 -25.59 30.98
CA ALA A 14 8.23 -27.01 30.68
C ALA A 14 7.69 -27.36 29.27
N SER A 15 7.16 -26.39 28.52
CA SER A 15 6.57 -26.64 27.21
C SER A 15 7.62 -26.93 26.13
N PRO A 16 7.23 -27.62 25.04
CA PRO A 16 8.09 -27.83 23.88
C PRO A 16 8.61 -26.56 23.21
N LEU A 17 8.00 -25.39 23.47
CA LEU A 17 8.44 -24.10 22.91
C LEU A 17 9.90 -23.77 23.26
N PHE A 18 10.41 -24.34 24.36
CA PHE A 18 11.78 -24.14 24.83
C PHE A 18 12.69 -25.33 24.52
N ALA A 19 12.20 -26.34 23.80
CA ALA A 19 13.02 -27.47 23.37
C ALA A 19 14.09 -27.00 22.36
N PRO A 20 15.33 -27.54 22.39
CA PRO A 20 16.40 -27.10 21.50
C PRO A 20 16.09 -27.26 20.00
N ASP A 21 15.23 -28.21 19.66
CA ASP A 21 14.83 -28.58 18.29
C ASP A 21 13.49 -27.94 17.86
N PHE A 22 12.85 -27.17 18.74
CA PHE A 22 11.64 -26.43 18.38
C PHE A 22 12.00 -25.27 17.44
N PRO A 23 11.23 -25.03 16.36
CA PRO A 23 11.58 -23.98 15.40
C PRO A 23 11.67 -22.61 16.05
N LYS A 24 12.73 -21.87 15.70
CA LYS A 24 12.95 -20.49 16.16
C LYS A 24 12.72 -19.51 15.03
N ARG A 25 12.23 -18.33 15.42
CA ARG A 25 12.07 -17.20 14.53
C ARG A 25 13.43 -16.66 14.12
N ALA A 26 13.62 -16.40 12.84
CA ALA A 26 14.80 -15.69 12.36
C ALA A 26 14.62 -14.17 12.57
N ALA A 27 15.45 -13.59 13.44
CA ALA A 27 15.47 -12.16 13.69
C ALA A 27 16.19 -11.42 12.55
N HIS A 28 15.48 -10.51 11.91
CA HIS A 28 16.03 -9.60 10.90
C HIS A 28 15.44 -8.23 11.12
N SER A 29 16.26 -7.19 11.01
CA SER A 29 15.75 -5.83 10.87
C SER A 29 15.06 -5.65 9.52
N ILE A 30 14.18 -4.64 9.42
CA ILE A 30 13.52 -4.26 8.16
C ILE A 30 14.56 -3.98 7.06
N ALA A 31 15.65 -3.31 7.43
CA ALA A 31 16.71 -2.94 6.49
C ALA A 31 17.50 -4.15 5.98
N GLU A 32 17.77 -5.14 6.83
CA GLU A 32 18.39 -6.40 6.41
C GLU A 32 17.42 -7.19 5.54
N TRP A 33 16.16 -7.32 5.97
CA TRP A 33 15.12 -8.03 5.24
C TRP A 33 14.90 -7.49 3.83
N ALA A 34 14.90 -6.16 3.67
CA ALA A 34 14.72 -5.50 2.37
C ALA A 34 15.88 -5.77 1.39
N ARG A 35 17.04 -6.23 1.87
CA ARG A 35 18.21 -6.57 1.03
C ARG A 35 18.26 -8.04 0.65
N LEU A 36 17.45 -8.90 1.27
CA LEU A 36 17.45 -10.33 1.01
C LEU A 36 16.77 -10.65 -0.33
N PRO A 37 17.33 -11.58 -1.13
CA PRO A 37 16.62 -12.15 -2.27
C PRO A 37 15.27 -12.75 -1.85
N GLU A 38 14.29 -12.73 -2.76
CA GLU A 38 12.95 -13.27 -2.47
C GLU A 38 12.97 -14.75 -2.06
N GLU A 39 13.82 -15.57 -2.68
CA GLU A 39 13.96 -16.98 -2.33
C GLU A 39 14.45 -17.18 -0.88
N GLU A 40 15.39 -16.35 -0.41
CA GLU A 40 15.85 -16.38 0.98
C GLU A 40 14.76 -15.92 1.94
N ARG A 41 14.00 -14.89 1.59
CA ARG A 41 12.84 -14.44 2.38
C ARG A 41 11.81 -15.57 2.54
N ARG A 42 11.46 -16.28 1.46
CA ARG A 42 10.53 -17.43 1.51
C ARG A 42 11.04 -18.53 2.45
N LYS A 43 12.34 -18.88 2.39
CA LYS A 43 12.95 -19.89 3.28
C LYS A 43 12.84 -19.51 4.76
N LEU A 44 12.98 -18.22 5.07
CA LEU A 44 12.91 -17.72 6.44
C LEU A 44 11.49 -17.76 7.03
N ASP A 45 10.46 -17.69 6.19
CA ASP A 45 9.06 -17.77 6.64
C ASP A 45 8.60 -19.22 6.93
N CYS A 46 9.28 -20.23 6.36
CA CYS A 46 8.97 -21.65 6.60
C CYS A 46 9.07 -22.08 8.09
N ALA A 47 9.85 -21.37 8.91
CA ALA A 47 10.01 -21.71 10.33
C ALA A 47 8.71 -21.56 11.13
N SER A 48 7.91 -20.54 10.82
CA SER A 48 6.61 -20.34 11.45
C SER A 48 5.60 -21.40 11.01
N ASP A 49 5.62 -21.80 9.74
CA ASP A 49 4.77 -22.88 9.24
C ASP A 49 5.14 -24.23 9.89
N ASP A 50 6.43 -24.51 10.08
CA ASP A 50 6.89 -25.72 10.77
C ASP A 50 6.47 -25.71 12.24
N ALA A 51 6.63 -24.59 12.94
CA ALA A 51 6.15 -24.45 14.31
C ALA A 51 4.63 -24.67 14.41
N MET A 52 3.86 -24.06 13.50
CA MET A 52 2.41 -24.24 13.42
C MET A 52 2.03 -25.70 13.16
N ARG A 53 2.67 -26.38 12.22
CA ARG A 53 2.41 -27.81 11.95
C ARG A 53 2.71 -28.69 13.17
N ARG A 54 3.83 -28.46 13.86
CA ARG A 54 4.23 -29.25 15.04
C ARG A 54 3.33 -29.03 16.25
N ALA A 55 2.81 -27.82 16.42
CA ALA A 55 2.05 -27.43 17.61
C ALA A 55 0.54 -27.26 17.40
N HIS A 56 0.02 -27.49 16.18
CA HIS A 56 -1.36 -27.17 15.79
C HIS A 56 -2.42 -27.64 16.80
N ALA A 57 -2.28 -28.88 17.30
CA ALA A 57 -3.24 -29.47 18.23
C ALA A 57 -3.06 -29.06 19.70
N ALA A 58 -1.95 -28.42 20.06
CA ALA A 58 -1.52 -28.26 21.46
C ALA A 58 -1.17 -26.83 21.88
N TYR A 59 -1.18 -25.85 20.96
CA TYR A 59 -0.68 -24.51 21.28
C TYR A 59 -1.62 -23.64 22.12
N ARG A 60 -2.94 -23.89 22.08
CA ARG A 60 -3.94 -23.02 22.73
C ARG A 60 -3.72 -22.86 24.24
N PRO A 61 -3.46 -23.92 25.02
CA PRO A 61 -3.14 -23.77 26.44
C PRO A 61 -1.93 -22.87 26.71
N TRP A 62 -0.91 -22.87 25.84
CA TRP A 62 0.25 -21.99 26.01
C TRP A 62 -0.10 -20.54 25.69
N GLU A 63 -0.86 -20.33 24.62
CA GLU A 63 -1.37 -19.02 24.24
C GLU A 63 -2.21 -18.40 25.37
N ASP A 64 -3.15 -19.18 25.94
CA ASP A 64 -4.02 -18.76 27.02
C ASP A 64 -3.26 -18.56 28.34
N GLY A 65 -2.26 -19.39 28.61
CA GLY A 65 -1.36 -19.20 29.75
C GLY A 65 -0.60 -17.87 29.66
N VAL A 66 -0.05 -17.55 28.49
CA VAL A 66 0.63 -16.27 28.23
C VAL A 66 -0.33 -15.09 28.40
N ARG A 67 -1.55 -15.16 27.84
CA ARG A 67 -2.58 -14.12 28.04
C ARG A 67 -2.92 -13.92 29.51
N THR A 68 -3.08 -15.02 30.25
CA THR A 68 -3.39 -14.99 31.69
C THR A 68 -2.26 -14.32 32.49
N LEU A 69 -1.00 -14.62 32.20
CA LEU A 69 0.14 -13.96 32.85
C LEU A 69 0.16 -12.44 32.61
N GLY A 70 -0.17 -12.01 31.38
CA GLY A 70 -0.33 -10.60 31.02
C GLY A 70 -1.48 -9.93 31.77
N ALA A 71 -2.66 -10.56 31.79
CA ALA A 71 -3.85 -10.06 32.48
C ALA A 71 -3.63 -9.91 33.99
N LEU A 72 -2.89 -10.85 34.60
CA LEU A 72 -2.50 -10.80 36.01
C LEU A 72 -1.33 -9.84 36.30
N ARG A 73 -0.73 -9.23 35.25
CA ARG A 73 0.47 -8.38 35.33
C ARG A 73 1.60 -9.02 36.15
N TYR A 74 1.83 -10.32 35.96
CA TYR A 74 2.78 -11.09 36.79
C TYR A 74 4.25 -10.83 36.38
N THR A 75 4.89 -9.83 37.02
CA THR A 75 6.26 -9.38 36.72
C THR A 75 7.32 -10.48 36.62
N PRO A 76 7.34 -11.55 37.45
CA PRO A 76 8.34 -12.61 37.31
C PRO A 76 8.30 -13.38 35.99
N ALA A 77 7.21 -13.27 35.20
CA ALA A 77 7.13 -13.84 33.88
C ALA A 77 7.82 -13.01 32.78
N ILE A 78 8.17 -11.73 33.02
CA ILE A 78 8.73 -10.83 31.99
C ILE A 78 9.92 -11.46 31.25
N PRO A 79 10.93 -12.08 31.89
CA PRO A 79 12.05 -12.67 31.16
C PRO A 79 11.62 -13.77 30.18
N LEU A 80 10.65 -14.60 30.57
CA LEU A 80 10.13 -15.67 29.72
C LEU A 80 9.29 -15.10 28.57
N LEU A 81 8.43 -14.13 28.84
CA LEU A 81 7.63 -13.47 27.82
C LEU A 81 8.51 -12.71 26.80
N ALA A 82 9.57 -12.05 27.26
CA ALA A 82 10.56 -11.39 26.41
C ALA A 82 11.30 -12.39 25.51
N GLN A 83 11.63 -13.59 26.02
CA GLN A 83 12.22 -14.65 25.21
C GLN A 83 11.24 -15.18 24.15
N LEU A 84 10.00 -15.47 24.55
CA LEU A 84 8.96 -15.90 23.60
C LEU A 84 8.71 -14.84 22.53
N TRP A 85 8.68 -13.57 22.91
CA TRP A 85 8.50 -12.46 21.97
C TRP A 85 9.61 -12.41 20.90
N ARG A 86 10.86 -12.60 21.32
CA ARG A 86 12.04 -12.53 20.45
C ARG A 86 12.17 -13.75 19.53
N ASP A 87 12.07 -14.95 20.11
CA ASP A 87 12.60 -16.16 19.49
C ASP A 87 11.50 -17.14 19.01
N CYS A 88 10.27 -17.01 19.50
CA CYS A 88 9.23 -18.01 19.23
C CYS A 88 8.74 -17.93 17.77
N ALA A 89 8.88 -19.02 17.01
CA ALA A 89 8.33 -19.11 15.66
C ALA A 89 6.81 -19.32 15.63
N LEU A 90 6.21 -19.72 16.76
CA LEU A 90 4.77 -20.00 16.86
C LEU A 90 3.98 -18.70 17.04
N THR A 91 3.53 -18.13 15.92
CA THR A 91 2.92 -16.79 15.82
C THR A 91 1.83 -16.50 16.86
N PRO A 92 0.85 -17.39 17.14
CA PRO A 92 -0.20 -17.12 18.14
C PRO A 92 0.36 -16.88 19.56
N VAL A 93 1.34 -17.70 19.98
CA VAL A 93 1.97 -17.58 21.30
C VAL A 93 2.88 -16.34 21.35
N ARG A 94 3.64 -16.08 20.29
CA ARG A 94 4.49 -14.89 20.18
C ARG A 94 3.68 -13.60 20.28
N ASN A 95 2.59 -13.49 19.53
CA ASN A 95 1.70 -12.33 19.54
C ASN A 95 1.04 -12.17 20.91
N SER A 96 0.64 -13.27 21.55
CA SER A 96 0.12 -13.21 22.92
C SER A 96 1.18 -12.72 23.92
N ALA A 97 2.44 -13.11 23.75
CA ALA A 97 3.54 -12.68 24.64
C ALA A 97 3.81 -11.18 24.53
N SER A 98 3.73 -10.62 23.33
CA SER A 98 3.92 -9.19 23.11
C SER A 98 2.79 -8.34 23.69
N HIS A 99 1.53 -8.77 23.52
CA HIS A 99 0.39 -8.14 24.18
C HIS A 99 0.45 -8.28 25.71
N ALA A 100 0.93 -9.41 26.23
CA ALA A 100 1.12 -9.60 27.67
C ALA A 100 2.19 -8.65 28.23
N LEU A 101 3.34 -8.51 27.55
CA LEU A 101 4.38 -7.54 27.91
C LEU A 101 3.86 -6.10 27.92
N LEU A 102 3.05 -5.74 26.92
CA LEU A 102 2.44 -4.42 26.83
C LEU A 102 1.43 -4.17 27.97
N ALA A 103 0.62 -5.16 28.32
CA ALA A 103 -0.37 -5.07 29.39
C ALA A 103 0.25 -4.96 30.80
N MET A 104 1.47 -5.48 30.97
CA MET A 104 2.23 -5.38 32.22
C MET A 104 2.70 -3.95 32.52
N ASP A 105 2.91 -3.13 31.49
CA ASP A 105 3.23 -1.70 31.61
C ASP A 105 4.38 -1.43 32.61
N ASN A 106 5.48 -2.15 32.43
CA ASN A 106 6.66 -2.13 33.31
C ASN A 106 7.91 -1.74 32.50
N PRO A 107 8.91 -1.04 33.08
CA PRO A 107 10.13 -0.67 32.35
C PRO A 107 10.80 -1.84 31.63
N ALA A 108 10.93 -3.01 32.28
CA ALA A 108 11.55 -4.18 31.66
C ALA A 108 10.70 -4.80 30.55
N SER A 109 9.37 -4.68 30.62
CA SER A 109 8.49 -5.14 29.53
C SER A 109 8.52 -4.17 28.35
N CYS A 110 8.58 -2.86 28.60
CA CYS A 110 8.80 -1.85 27.55
C CYS A 110 10.15 -2.05 26.86
N ASP A 111 11.24 -2.27 27.61
CA ASP A 111 12.57 -2.53 27.03
C ASP A 111 12.56 -3.76 26.11
N ALA A 112 11.81 -4.82 26.49
CA ALA A 112 11.67 -6.02 25.66
C ALA A 112 10.92 -5.77 24.35
N LEU A 113 9.89 -4.90 24.36
CA LEU A 113 9.14 -4.52 23.17
C LEU A 113 9.96 -3.59 22.28
N GLU A 114 10.60 -2.57 22.86
CA GLU A 114 11.43 -1.61 22.15
C GLU A 114 12.64 -2.25 21.46
N ALA A 115 13.18 -3.35 22.00
CA ALA A 115 14.30 -4.08 21.40
C ALA A 115 13.99 -4.58 19.97
N LEU A 116 12.72 -4.73 19.60
CA LEU A 116 12.30 -5.15 18.25
C LEU A 116 11.66 -4.01 17.43
N ILE A 117 11.89 -2.75 17.78
CA ILE A 117 11.30 -1.62 17.04
C ILE A 117 11.80 -1.48 15.59
N THR A 118 12.95 -2.08 15.27
CA THR A 118 13.54 -2.10 13.92
C THR A 118 13.35 -3.44 13.21
N ASP A 119 12.62 -4.36 13.82
CA ASP A 119 12.39 -5.71 13.33
C ASP A 119 11.49 -5.72 12.07
N ARG A 120 11.68 -6.69 11.16
CA ARG A 120 10.88 -6.84 9.93
C ARG A 120 9.38 -7.02 10.15
N ASP A 121 8.97 -7.51 11.31
CA ASP A 121 7.58 -7.82 11.64
C ASP A 121 6.80 -6.56 12.05
N ALA A 122 5.72 -6.26 11.34
CA ALA A 122 4.93 -5.04 11.55
C ALA A 122 4.37 -4.91 12.99
N LEU A 123 3.96 -6.03 13.61
CA LEU A 123 3.50 -6.03 15.00
C LEU A 123 4.62 -5.63 15.96
N SER A 124 5.86 -6.00 15.65
CA SER A 124 7.02 -5.68 16.49
C SER A 124 7.33 -4.19 16.51
N ILE A 125 7.34 -3.59 15.33
CA ILE A 125 7.52 -2.15 15.16
C ILE A 125 6.41 -1.41 15.90
N HIS A 126 5.15 -1.81 15.66
CA HIS A 126 3.97 -1.20 16.26
C HIS A 126 4.02 -1.21 17.79
N LEU A 127 4.31 -2.36 18.40
CA LEU A 127 4.38 -2.48 19.86
C LEU A 127 5.63 -1.80 20.44
N GLY A 128 6.76 -1.80 19.73
CA GLY A 128 7.95 -1.04 20.11
C GLY A 128 7.68 0.47 20.16
N VAL A 129 6.99 1.01 19.16
CA VAL A 129 6.56 2.43 19.14
C VAL A 129 5.65 2.73 20.34
N ARG A 130 4.65 1.88 20.60
CA ARG A 130 3.75 2.05 21.76
C ARG A 130 4.48 2.03 23.09
N ALA A 131 5.46 1.13 23.25
CA ALA A 131 6.26 1.04 24.46
C ALA A 131 7.06 2.33 24.72
N VAL A 132 7.60 2.97 23.68
CA VAL A 132 8.27 4.29 23.81
C VAL A 132 7.31 5.33 24.36
N PHE A 133 6.11 5.46 23.78
CA PHE A 133 5.13 6.45 24.21
C PHE A 133 4.60 6.20 25.63
N ARG A 134 4.35 4.95 26.00
CA ARG A 134 3.91 4.62 27.37
C ARG A 134 4.99 4.91 28.41
N ARG A 135 6.27 4.74 28.05
CA ARG A 135 7.39 4.99 28.96
C ARG A 135 7.64 6.48 29.16
N ASP A 136 7.74 7.24 28.08
CA ASP A 136 8.00 8.67 28.12
C ASP A 136 7.46 9.36 26.84
N PRO A 137 6.21 9.84 26.87
CA PRO A 137 5.61 10.49 25.70
C PRO A 137 6.28 11.84 25.38
N VAL A 138 6.95 12.48 26.34
CA VAL A 138 7.64 13.76 26.15
C VAL A 138 8.96 13.54 25.39
N ALA A 139 9.73 12.52 25.77
CA ALA A 139 10.97 12.15 25.06
C ALA A 139 10.72 11.44 23.71
N ALA A 140 9.49 10.95 23.47
CA ALA A 140 9.16 10.24 22.23
C ALA A 140 9.39 11.09 20.97
N PHE A 141 9.12 12.40 21.01
CA PHE A 141 9.38 13.28 19.87
C PHE A 141 10.87 13.31 19.51
N ASP A 142 11.74 13.55 20.49
CA ASP A 142 13.18 13.66 20.24
C ASP A 142 13.79 12.35 19.71
N ARG A 143 13.19 11.21 20.10
CA ARG A 143 13.57 9.89 19.59
C ARG A 143 13.14 9.66 18.14
N PHE A 144 11.92 10.04 17.76
CA PHE A 144 11.34 9.68 16.46
C PHE A 144 11.45 10.77 15.39
N ALA A 145 11.53 12.04 15.76
CA ALA A 145 11.63 13.16 14.81
C ALA A 145 12.74 12.99 13.76
N PRO A 146 13.96 12.49 14.09
CA PRO A 146 15.00 12.25 13.08
C PRO A 146 14.61 11.26 11.97
N LEU A 147 13.70 10.31 12.25
CA LEU A 147 13.28 9.29 11.29
C LEU A 147 12.49 9.88 10.11
N PHE A 148 11.78 10.98 10.34
CA PHE A 148 11.00 11.64 9.27
C PHE A 148 11.88 12.33 8.23
N ALA A 149 13.13 12.66 8.59
CA ALA A 149 14.12 13.20 7.66
C ALA A 149 14.93 12.10 6.93
N ALA A 150 15.00 10.90 7.51
CA ALA A 150 15.72 9.78 6.91
C ALA A 150 15.01 9.26 5.65
N GLN A 151 15.79 8.73 4.71
CA GLN A 151 15.31 8.24 3.40
C GLN A 151 15.26 6.71 3.30
N ASP A 152 15.68 5.99 4.34
CA ASP A 152 15.65 4.53 4.32
C ASP A 152 14.26 3.97 4.70
N ILE A 153 14.04 2.72 4.30
CA ILE A 153 12.77 2.01 4.47
C ILE A 153 12.42 1.79 5.95
N ALA A 154 13.40 1.54 6.82
CA ALA A 154 13.14 1.25 8.22
C ALA A 154 12.62 2.51 8.93
N ALA A 155 13.26 3.66 8.69
CA ALA A 155 12.78 4.93 9.19
C ALA A 155 11.37 5.27 8.69
N ALA A 156 11.09 5.03 7.40
CA ALA A 156 9.76 5.21 6.83
C ALA A 156 8.69 4.35 7.51
N THR A 157 8.95 3.05 7.69
CA THR A 157 8.01 2.14 8.34
C THR A 157 7.76 2.53 9.80
N ILE A 158 8.81 2.86 10.56
CA ILE A 158 8.67 3.28 11.96
C ILE A 158 7.91 4.62 12.04
N GLY A 159 8.24 5.60 11.20
CA GLY A 159 7.58 6.90 11.16
C GLY A 159 6.08 6.79 10.85
N LEU A 160 5.69 5.90 9.94
CA LEU A 160 4.28 5.59 9.68
C LEU A 160 3.58 4.99 10.89
N GLN A 161 4.22 4.07 11.61
CA GLN A 161 3.67 3.51 12.85
C GLN A 161 3.47 4.59 13.93
N VAL A 162 4.43 5.52 14.07
CA VAL A 162 4.32 6.66 14.99
C VAL A 162 3.11 7.53 14.65
N LEU A 163 2.92 7.93 13.40
CA LEU A 163 1.78 8.76 13.01
C LEU A 163 0.44 8.00 13.12
N SER A 164 0.42 6.71 12.78
CA SER A 164 -0.79 5.88 12.90
C SER A 164 -1.33 5.81 14.33
N LEU A 165 -0.46 5.95 15.34
CA LEU A 165 -0.84 5.93 16.75
C LEU A 165 -1.77 7.10 17.12
N PHE A 166 -1.60 8.25 16.46
CA PHE A 166 -2.38 9.45 16.72
C PHE A 166 -3.72 9.51 15.97
N ALA A 167 -3.95 8.60 15.03
CA ALA A 167 -5.21 8.47 14.32
C ALA A 167 -6.11 7.38 14.97
N PRO A 168 -7.45 7.51 14.87
CA PRO A 168 -8.36 6.43 15.22
C PRO A 168 -8.06 5.17 14.41
N SER A 169 -8.00 4.03 15.08
CA SER A 169 -7.86 2.73 14.44
C SER A 169 -9.21 2.10 14.08
N MET A 170 -10.32 2.63 14.60
CA MET A 170 -11.66 2.11 14.34
C MET A 170 -12.72 3.21 14.44
N PHE A 171 -13.66 3.18 13.51
CA PHE A 171 -14.85 4.03 13.48
C PHE A 171 -16.09 3.15 13.71
N MET A 172 -16.86 3.49 14.74
CA MET A 172 -18.11 2.79 15.07
C MET A 172 -19.27 3.40 14.26
N ALA A 173 -20.35 2.63 14.07
CA ALA A 173 -21.52 3.09 13.32
C ALA A 173 -22.22 4.32 13.93
N ASP A 174 -22.03 4.58 15.22
CA ASP A 174 -22.53 5.76 15.93
C ASP A 174 -21.60 6.99 15.82
N GLY A 175 -20.54 6.89 15.02
CA GLY A 175 -19.52 7.93 14.85
C GLY A 175 -18.45 7.95 15.95
N THR A 176 -18.52 7.05 16.93
CA THR A 176 -17.49 6.92 17.98
C THR A 176 -16.16 6.48 17.36
N LYS A 177 -15.10 7.19 17.72
CA LYS A 177 -13.72 6.92 17.29
C LYS A 177 -13.00 6.16 18.41
N ARG A 178 -12.26 5.11 18.05
CA ARG A 178 -11.39 4.38 18.98
C ARG A 178 -9.96 4.45 18.53
N TRP A 179 -9.08 4.83 19.44
CA TRP A 179 -7.63 4.79 19.26
C TRP A 179 -7.08 3.48 19.77
N THR A 180 -5.96 3.05 19.20
CA THR A 180 -5.22 1.89 19.68
C THR A 180 -4.63 2.13 21.07
N GLU A 181 -4.23 3.38 21.36
CA GLU A 181 -3.90 3.86 22.69
C GLU A 181 -4.87 4.98 23.07
N SER A 182 -5.60 4.82 24.18
CA SER A 182 -6.58 5.82 24.64
C SER A 182 -5.95 7.19 24.90
N ASP A 183 -4.67 7.20 25.27
CA ASP A 183 -3.94 8.40 25.67
C ASP A 183 -3.22 9.08 24.50
N ALA A 184 -3.22 8.46 23.30
CA ALA A 184 -2.55 9.02 22.13
C ALA A 184 -3.01 10.44 21.75
N PRO A 185 -4.32 10.78 21.78
CA PRO A 185 -4.76 12.16 21.58
C PRO A 185 -4.14 13.12 22.58
N LEU A 186 -4.02 12.72 23.85
CA LEU A 186 -3.43 13.54 24.90
C LEU A 186 -1.93 13.75 24.67
N TRP A 187 -1.19 12.71 24.27
CA TRP A 187 0.23 12.82 23.94
C TRP A 187 0.47 13.78 22.76
N LEU A 188 -0.38 13.70 21.72
CA LEU A 188 -0.32 14.62 20.58
C LEU A 188 -0.54 16.08 21.01
N GLU A 189 -1.51 16.30 21.89
CA GLU A 189 -1.86 17.64 22.37
C GLU A 189 -0.79 18.22 23.31
N GLN A 190 -0.12 17.40 24.12
CA GLN A 190 0.88 17.86 25.08
C GLN A 190 2.16 18.39 24.43
N ASP A 191 2.51 17.91 23.23
CA ASP A 191 3.71 18.33 22.51
C ASP A 191 3.37 18.85 21.10
N SER A 192 3.29 20.18 20.98
CA SER A 192 2.96 20.87 19.72
C SER A 192 3.98 20.66 18.60
N ARG A 193 5.16 20.11 18.90
CA ARG A 193 6.15 19.74 17.89
C ARG A 193 5.60 18.66 16.95
N TRP A 194 4.75 17.74 17.45
CA TRP A 194 4.07 16.75 16.61
C TRP A 194 3.14 17.40 15.59
N LEU A 195 2.31 18.36 16.01
CA LEU A 195 1.41 19.09 15.11
C LEU A 195 2.19 19.86 14.04
N THR A 196 3.29 20.48 14.44
CA THR A 196 4.19 21.20 13.52
C THR A 196 4.82 20.26 12.50
N LEU A 197 5.29 19.09 12.95
CA LEU A 197 5.83 18.04 12.10
C LEU A 197 4.78 17.55 11.11
N CYS A 198 3.59 17.14 11.57
CA CYS A 198 2.51 16.67 10.70
C CYS A 198 2.10 17.74 9.68
N ALA A 199 2.00 19.01 10.08
CA ALA A 199 1.64 20.09 9.17
C ALA A 199 2.69 20.30 8.06
N GLY A 200 3.97 20.12 8.40
CA GLY A 200 5.06 20.11 7.41
C GLY A 200 5.03 18.89 6.49
N LEU A 201 4.53 17.76 6.98
CA LEU A 201 4.46 16.50 6.24
C LEU A 201 3.18 16.33 5.40
N CYS A 202 2.18 17.21 5.49
CA CYS A 202 0.90 17.06 4.76
C CYS A 202 1.02 16.79 3.25
N ARG A 203 2.11 17.21 2.60
CA ARG A 203 2.40 16.98 1.18
C ARG A 203 3.58 16.04 0.93
N ASP A 204 4.13 15.45 1.98
CA ASP A 204 5.18 14.44 1.86
C ASP A 204 4.59 13.18 1.24
N LYS A 205 5.29 12.59 0.27
CA LYS A 205 4.81 11.41 -0.47
C LYS A 205 4.72 10.14 0.40
N ARG A 206 5.48 10.08 1.48
CA ARG A 206 5.56 8.90 2.36
C ARG A 206 4.64 9.04 3.56
N TYR A 207 4.61 10.24 4.16
CA TYR A 207 3.92 10.47 5.43
C TYR A 207 2.64 11.31 5.31
N GLY A 208 2.35 11.88 4.13
CA GLY A 208 1.28 12.86 3.95
C GLY A 208 -0.09 12.36 4.41
N ASP A 209 -0.46 11.13 4.05
CA ASP A 209 -1.75 10.54 4.43
C ASP A 209 -1.88 10.41 5.94
N ALA A 210 -0.87 9.81 6.59
CA ALA A 210 -0.86 9.61 8.04
C ALA A 210 -0.78 10.94 8.81
N ALA A 211 -0.04 11.92 8.28
CA ALA A 211 0.06 13.26 8.86
C ALA A 211 -1.26 14.03 8.77
N ARG A 212 -1.96 13.96 7.63
CA ARG A 212 -3.28 14.58 7.46
C ARG A 212 -4.32 13.89 8.36
N ALA A 213 -4.34 12.56 8.41
CA ALA A 213 -5.22 11.81 9.31
C ALA A 213 -4.99 12.19 10.79
N THR A 214 -3.73 12.35 11.20
CA THR A 214 -3.38 12.82 12.55
C THR A 214 -3.98 14.20 12.83
N LEU A 215 -3.79 15.16 11.92
CA LEU A 215 -4.26 16.53 12.11
C LEU A 215 -5.79 16.69 12.00
N GLN A 216 -6.46 15.88 11.18
CA GLN A 216 -7.93 15.83 11.09
C GLN A 216 -8.60 15.44 12.42
N HIS A 217 -7.85 14.81 13.32
CA HIS A 217 -8.33 14.36 14.62
C HIS A 217 -7.72 15.12 15.79
N ALA A 218 -6.83 16.08 15.53
CA ALA A 218 -6.34 17.02 16.51
C ALA A 218 -7.33 18.17 16.75
N ALA A 219 -7.23 18.84 17.90
CA ALA A 219 -8.04 20.01 18.22
C ALA A 219 -7.84 21.13 17.17
N PRO A 220 -8.91 21.66 16.54
CA PRO A 220 -8.81 22.62 15.44
C PRO A 220 -8.07 23.92 15.79
N ASP A 221 -8.22 24.41 17.01
CA ASP A 221 -7.55 25.61 17.54
C ASP A 221 -6.02 25.46 17.61
N ARG A 222 -5.50 24.23 17.57
CA ARG A 222 -4.06 23.92 17.53
C ARG A 222 -3.57 23.48 16.15
N ALA A 223 -4.36 22.67 15.45
CA ALA A 223 -4.00 22.15 14.15
C ALA A 223 -3.96 23.25 13.07
N LEU A 224 -4.95 24.16 13.07
CA LEU A 224 -5.06 25.21 12.04
C LEU A 224 -3.89 26.19 12.05
N PRO A 225 -3.42 26.73 13.21
CA PRO A 225 -2.22 27.57 13.22
C PRO A 225 -0.97 26.86 12.69
N ALA A 226 -0.78 25.58 13.02
CA ALA A 226 0.37 24.81 12.51
C ALA A 226 0.31 24.63 10.99
N LEU A 227 -0.88 24.37 10.44
CA LEU A 227 -1.12 24.29 9.00
C LEU A 227 -0.81 25.61 8.29
N GLU A 228 -1.26 26.74 8.83
CA GLU A 228 -0.99 28.05 8.23
C GLU A 228 0.50 28.40 8.24
N VAL A 229 1.21 28.12 9.34
CA VAL A 229 2.67 28.29 9.40
C VAL A 229 3.38 27.39 8.39
N ALA A 230 2.97 26.13 8.28
CA ALA A 230 3.54 25.21 7.29
C ALA A 230 3.26 25.69 5.87
N ARG A 231 2.04 26.13 5.59
CA ARG A 231 1.59 26.66 4.29
C ARG A 231 2.38 27.89 3.87
N ALA A 232 2.63 28.82 4.78
CA ALA A 232 3.42 30.02 4.51
C ALA A 232 4.89 29.72 4.16
N LYS A 233 5.44 28.60 4.64
CA LYS A 233 6.80 28.13 4.33
C LYS A 233 6.88 27.33 3.02
N ARG A 234 5.76 27.01 2.38
CA ARG A 234 5.77 26.15 1.20
C ARG A 234 6.40 26.86 0.01
N PRO A 235 7.19 26.14 -0.81
CA PRO A 235 7.58 26.66 -2.09
C PRO A 235 6.33 26.91 -2.95
N PRO A 236 6.35 27.94 -3.81
CA PRO A 236 5.28 28.12 -4.79
C PRO A 236 5.15 26.87 -5.67
N PRO A 237 3.94 26.59 -6.19
CA PRO A 237 3.77 25.50 -7.15
C PRO A 237 4.70 25.72 -8.36
N PRO A 238 5.17 24.63 -8.99
CA PRO A 238 6.06 24.74 -10.15
C PRO A 238 5.37 25.54 -11.25
N THR A 239 6.12 26.45 -11.87
CA THR A 239 5.64 27.17 -13.06
C THR A 239 5.43 26.16 -14.19
N PRO A 240 4.22 26.05 -14.77
CA PRO A 240 3.99 25.11 -15.85
C PRO A 240 4.87 25.41 -17.06
N ALA A 241 5.49 24.38 -17.62
CA ALA A 241 6.17 24.48 -18.90
C ALA A 241 5.13 24.62 -20.03
N THR A 242 5.36 25.57 -20.93
CA THR A 242 4.37 25.96 -21.96
C THR A 242 4.84 25.73 -23.39
N ARG A 243 6.15 25.73 -23.66
CA ARG A 243 6.69 25.68 -25.02
C ARG A 243 6.92 24.24 -25.47
N ALA A 244 6.19 23.84 -26.52
CA ALA A 244 6.40 22.60 -27.28
C ALA A 244 7.67 22.70 -28.14
N ALA A 245 8.42 21.60 -28.26
CA ALA A 245 9.46 21.45 -29.28
C ALA A 245 8.86 21.08 -30.65
N GLY A 246 7.66 20.47 -30.66
CA GLY A 246 6.92 20.11 -31.87
C GLY A 246 7.39 18.82 -32.54
N ASP A 247 8.20 18.00 -31.86
CA ASP A 247 8.79 16.78 -32.39
C ASP A 247 8.42 15.51 -31.61
N LEU A 248 7.72 15.59 -30.47
CA LEU A 248 7.43 14.43 -29.62
C LEU A 248 6.57 13.40 -30.36
N VAL A 249 5.49 13.86 -31.00
CA VAL A 249 4.57 12.98 -31.75
C VAL A 249 5.26 12.37 -32.96
N THR A 250 6.08 13.15 -33.68
CA THR A 250 6.81 12.68 -34.85
C THR A 250 7.84 11.61 -34.48
N ARG A 251 8.63 11.86 -33.42
CA ARG A 251 9.60 10.88 -32.90
C ARG A 251 8.93 9.63 -32.39
N TYR A 252 7.79 9.77 -31.70
CA TYR A 252 7.01 8.65 -31.22
C TYR A 252 6.53 7.76 -32.37
N LYS A 253 5.98 8.35 -33.44
CA LYS A 253 5.58 7.63 -34.65
C LYS A 253 6.76 6.98 -35.38
N ALA A 254 7.95 7.55 -35.25
CA ALA A 254 9.20 6.99 -35.79
C ALA A 254 9.80 5.87 -34.90
N GLY A 255 9.17 5.52 -33.77
CA GLY A 255 9.57 4.40 -32.92
C GLY A 255 10.28 4.78 -31.62
N ASP A 256 10.50 6.07 -31.33
CA ASP A 256 11.10 6.53 -30.08
C ASP A 256 10.07 6.58 -28.94
N HIS A 257 9.50 5.42 -28.61
CA HIS A 257 8.42 5.30 -27.64
C HIS A 257 8.85 5.65 -26.21
N LEU A 258 10.01 5.16 -25.79
CA LEU A 258 10.53 5.37 -24.44
C LEU A 258 11.13 6.77 -24.26
N GLY A 259 11.83 7.29 -25.27
CA GLY A 259 12.49 8.59 -25.19
C GLY A 259 11.49 9.75 -25.09
N THR A 260 10.42 9.73 -25.88
CA THR A 260 9.40 10.79 -25.85
C THR A 260 8.62 10.82 -24.54
N TRP A 261 8.30 9.66 -23.95
CA TRP A 261 7.63 9.61 -22.66
C TRP A 261 8.56 9.99 -21.50
N ARG A 262 9.86 9.64 -21.57
CA ARG A 262 10.86 10.13 -20.62
C ARG A 262 10.95 11.65 -20.66
N GLU A 263 10.92 12.24 -21.85
CA GLU A 263 10.94 13.69 -22.04
C GLU A 263 9.65 14.35 -21.55
N ALA A 264 8.47 13.81 -21.89
CA ALA A 264 7.19 14.31 -21.43
C ALA A 264 7.07 14.30 -19.89
N ARG A 265 7.64 13.28 -19.23
CA ARG A 265 7.67 13.17 -17.76
C ARG A 265 8.72 14.05 -17.07
N ALA A 266 9.66 14.64 -17.82
CA ALA A 266 10.67 15.53 -17.24
C ALA A 266 10.05 16.85 -16.73
N PHE A 267 8.85 17.19 -17.18
CA PHE A 267 8.12 18.38 -16.75
C PHE A 267 7.22 18.08 -15.55
N ALA A 268 7.51 18.74 -14.41
CA ALA A 268 6.70 18.63 -13.20
C ALA A 268 5.27 19.19 -13.39
N ALA A 269 5.10 20.16 -14.29
CA ALA A 269 3.81 20.73 -14.65
C ALA A 269 3.81 21.17 -16.11
N ILE A 270 2.72 20.92 -16.84
CA ILE A 270 2.59 21.22 -18.28
C ILE A 270 1.31 22.03 -18.57
N ALA A 271 1.42 23.02 -19.45
CA ALA A 271 0.32 23.85 -19.92
C ALA A 271 0.52 24.27 -21.40
N GLY A 272 -0.45 24.99 -21.96
CA GLY A 272 -0.35 25.56 -23.31
C GLY A 272 -0.04 24.53 -24.40
N ASP A 273 0.81 24.93 -25.36
CA ASP A 273 1.17 24.12 -26.52
C ASP A 273 1.85 22.81 -26.14
N LEU A 274 2.70 22.81 -25.11
CA LEU A 274 3.33 21.58 -24.62
C LEU A 274 2.31 20.56 -24.12
N ARG A 275 1.26 21.00 -23.40
CA ARG A 275 0.19 20.10 -22.97
C ARG A 275 -0.59 19.54 -24.16
N ALA A 276 -0.84 20.36 -25.18
CA ALA A 276 -1.51 19.93 -26.40
C ALA A 276 -0.69 18.88 -27.16
N GLU A 277 0.62 19.08 -27.28
CA GLU A 277 1.54 18.12 -27.91
C GLU A 277 1.58 16.79 -27.12
N ILE A 278 1.69 16.84 -25.79
CA ILE A 278 1.70 15.64 -24.94
C ILE A 278 0.34 14.91 -24.98
N ARG A 279 -0.78 15.62 -25.10
CA ARG A 279 -2.10 15.00 -25.34
C ARG A 279 -2.14 14.25 -26.67
N ALA A 280 -1.55 14.80 -27.72
CA ALA A 280 -1.44 14.11 -29.01
C ALA A 280 -0.53 12.86 -28.92
N LEU A 281 0.59 12.95 -28.21
CA LEU A 281 1.45 11.82 -27.89
C LEU A 281 0.69 10.72 -27.13
N ALA A 282 -0.08 11.11 -26.10
CA ALA A 282 -0.89 10.19 -25.32
C ALA A 282 -1.96 9.51 -26.18
N GLY A 283 -2.62 10.24 -27.08
CA GLY A 283 -3.58 9.66 -28.03
C GLY A 283 -2.94 8.59 -28.93
N GLU A 284 -1.78 8.87 -29.52
CA GLU A 284 -1.04 7.91 -30.35
C GLU A 284 -0.57 6.67 -29.57
N THR A 285 -0.26 6.86 -28.29
CA THR A 285 0.08 5.77 -27.35
C THR A 285 -1.14 4.90 -27.11
N MET A 286 -2.27 5.51 -26.78
CA MET A 286 -3.48 4.78 -26.41
C MET A 286 -4.16 4.10 -27.61
N LEU A 287 -3.90 4.54 -28.84
CA LEU A 287 -4.32 3.81 -30.05
C LEU A 287 -3.65 2.43 -30.15
N ARG A 288 -2.33 2.36 -29.88
CA ARG A 288 -1.58 1.09 -29.84
C ARG A 288 -2.02 0.21 -28.68
N VAL A 289 -2.24 0.81 -27.50
CA VAL A 289 -2.81 0.11 -26.34
C VAL A 289 -4.19 -0.46 -26.69
N ALA A 290 -5.08 0.32 -27.30
CA ALA A 290 -6.41 -0.12 -27.70
C ALA A 290 -6.37 -1.28 -28.72
N HIS A 291 -5.41 -1.28 -29.65
CA HIS A 291 -5.17 -2.39 -30.56
C HIS A 291 -4.73 -3.65 -29.80
N ASN A 292 -3.73 -3.50 -28.92
CA ASN A 292 -3.19 -4.59 -28.11
C ASN A 292 -4.25 -5.20 -27.19
N VAL A 293 -5.07 -4.37 -26.53
CA VAL A 293 -6.21 -4.83 -25.72
C VAL A 293 -7.16 -5.66 -26.56
N ALA A 294 -7.58 -5.17 -27.73
CA ALA A 294 -8.52 -5.89 -28.59
C ALA A 294 -7.97 -7.27 -28.99
N LEU A 295 -6.69 -7.32 -29.37
CA LEU A 295 -6.03 -8.55 -29.78
C LEU A 295 -5.92 -9.58 -28.66
N ILE A 296 -5.57 -9.15 -27.44
CA ILE A 296 -5.47 -10.05 -26.29
C ILE A 296 -6.87 -10.50 -25.85
N SER A 297 -7.85 -9.59 -25.76
CA SER A 297 -9.22 -9.95 -25.39
C SER A 297 -9.82 -10.97 -26.36
N GLU A 298 -9.63 -10.82 -27.67
CA GLU A 298 -10.08 -11.80 -28.67
C GLU A 298 -9.44 -13.18 -28.43
N ARG A 299 -8.13 -13.21 -28.14
CA ARG A 299 -7.41 -14.47 -27.91
C ARG A 299 -7.78 -15.14 -26.60
N LEU A 300 -7.96 -14.35 -25.54
CA LEU A 300 -8.45 -14.82 -24.25
C LEU A 300 -9.83 -15.44 -24.42
N GLN A 301 -10.75 -14.74 -25.09
CA GLN A 301 -12.09 -15.27 -25.39
C GLN A 301 -12.02 -16.57 -26.22
N ASN A 302 -11.20 -16.62 -27.26
CA ASN A 302 -11.00 -17.82 -28.08
C ASN A 302 -10.36 -18.99 -27.31
N ALA A 303 -9.62 -18.70 -26.24
CA ALA A 303 -9.01 -19.68 -25.35
C ALA A 303 -9.94 -20.12 -24.20
N GLY A 304 -11.18 -19.64 -24.16
CA GLY A 304 -12.15 -19.95 -23.10
C GLY A 304 -11.91 -19.15 -21.81
N TRP A 305 -11.27 -17.98 -21.89
CA TRP A 305 -11.17 -17.08 -20.75
C TRP A 305 -12.51 -16.37 -20.51
N HIS A 306 -13.04 -16.47 -19.29
CA HIS A 306 -14.23 -15.81 -18.80
C HIS A 306 -13.83 -14.76 -17.77
N THR A 307 -14.41 -13.59 -17.87
CA THR A 307 -14.14 -12.46 -16.99
C THR A 307 -15.40 -12.09 -16.23
N LEU A 308 -15.22 -11.63 -14.99
CA LEU A 308 -16.32 -11.18 -14.13
C LEU A 308 -17.17 -10.10 -14.82
N ASP A 309 -16.48 -9.18 -15.52
CA ASP A 309 -17.08 -8.11 -16.31
C ASP A 309 -16.73 -8.26 -17.79
N SER A 310 -17.26 -7.38 -18.65
CA SER A 310 -16.82 -7.32 -20.05
C SER A 310 -15.31 -7.06 -20.15
N MET A 311 -14.58 -7.87 -20.93
CA MET A 311 -13.12 -7.74 -21.10
C MET A 311 -12.68 -6.35 -21.54
N ARG A 312 -13.55 -5.65 -22.29
CA ARG A 312 -13.36 -4.27 -22.70
C ARG A 312 -14.68 -3.52 -22.65
N THR A 313 -14.65 -2.37 -22.01
CA THR A 313 -15.73 -1.37 -22.05
C THR A 313 -15.29 -0.26 -22.99
N LEU A 314 -16.00 -0.05 -24.09
CA LEU A 314 -15.64 1.00 -25.05
C LEU A 314 -15.96 2.40 -24.49
N PRO A 315 -15.21 3.44 -24.88
CA PRO A 315 -15.54 4.82 -24.51
C PRO A 315 -16.94 5.21 -25.01
N GLU A 316 -17.71 5.90 -24.17
CA GLU A 316 -19.03 6.42 -24.50
C GLU A 316 -19.05 7.95 -24.48
N ALA A 317 -20.04 8.55 -25.15
CA ALA A 317 -20.22 10.00 -25.16
C ALA A 317 -20.44 10.58 -23.75
N ALA A 318 -21.06 9.80 -22.85
CA ALA A 318 -21.29 10.20 -21.46
C ALA A 318 -20.00 10.31 -20.63
N ASP A 319 -18.92 9.60 -21.02
CA ASP A 319 -17.64 9.66 -20.32
C ASP A 319 -17.02 11.05 -20.36
N ALA A 320 -17.29 11.84 -21.41
CA ALA A 320 -16.81 13.22 -21.50
C ALA A 320 -17.36 14.12 -20.39
N ALA A 321 -18.62 13.92 -20.00
CA ALA A 321 -19.24 14.65 -18.89
C ALA A 321 -18.63 14.22 -17.54
N ARG A 322 -18.38 12.92 -17.36
CA ARG A 322 -17.72 12.40 -16.15
C ARG A 322 -16.29 12.90 -16.01
N ILE A 323 -15.51 12.89 -17.09
CA ILE A 323 -14.15 13.47 -17.13
C ILE A 323 -14.21 14.94 -16.70
N THR A 324 -15.12 15.71 -17.29
CA THR A 324 -15.29 17.14 -16.96
C THR A 324 -15.64 17.34 -15.48
N ALA A 325 -16.51 16.49 -14.91
CA ALA A 325 -16.85 16.54 -13.49
C ALA A 325 -15.63 16.27 -12.60
N ILE A 326 -14.79 15.30 -12.93
CA ILE A 326 -13.54 15.01 -12.20
C ILE A 326 -12.57 16.21 -12.28
N GLU A 327 -12.42 16.81 -13.46
CA GLU A 327 -11.54 17.98 -13.64
C GLU A 327 -12.03 19.20 -12.86
N GLN A 328 -13.34 19.47 -12.86
CA GLN A 328 -13.96 20.54 -12.07
C GLN A 328 -13.79 20.30 -10.58
N MET A 329 -14.06 19.07 -10.14
CA MET A 329 -13.94 18.66 -8.76
C MET A 329 -12.49 18.78 -8.30
N THR A 330 -11.51 18.27 -9.03
CA THR A 330 -10.08 18.30 -8.63
C THR A 330 -9.40 19.65 -8.87
N GLY A 331 -10.03 20.54 -9.65
CA GLY A 331 -9.53 21.88 -9.96
C GLY A 331 -8.39 21.90 -10.98
N ALA A 332 -8.15 20.80 -11.71
CA ALA A 332 -7.14 20.71 -12.76
C ALA A 332 -7.56 19.71 -13.86
N PRO A 333 -7.04 19.86 -15.09
CA PRO A 333 -7.30 18.88 -16.14
C PRO A 333 -6.66 17.53 -15.81
N LEU A 334 -7.27 16.44 -16.27
CA LEU A 334 -6.72 15.10 -16.09
C LEU A 334 -5.32 14.99 -16.74
N PRO A 335 -4.44 14.14 -16.18
CA PRO A 335 -3.16 13.83 -16.82
C PRO A 335 -3.39 13.32 -18.24
N PRO A 336 -2.64 13.79 -19.24
CA PRO A 336 -2.80 13.38 -20.63
C PRO A 336 -2.86 11.86 -20.84
N SER A 337 -2.08 11.06 -20.10
CA SER A 337 -2.10 9.60 -20.25
C SER A 337 -3.44 8.97 -19.83
N LEU A 338 -4.02 9.37 -18.70
CA LEU A 338 -5.33 8.86 -18.25
C LEU A 338 -6.48 9.38 -19.13
N ASP A 339 -6.48 10.67 -19.48
CA ASP A 339 -7.50 11.26 -20.37
C ASP A 339 -7.54 10.54 -21.72
N ALA A 340 -6.37 10.29 -22.31
CA ALA A 340 -6.27 9.52 -23.56
C ALA A 340 -6.70 8.06 -23.38
N PHE A 341 -6.38 7.43 -22.24
CA PHE A 341 -6.77 6.04 -21.99
C PHE A 341 -8.29 5.90 -21.99
N TRP A 342 -9.00 6.71 -21.21
CA TRP A 342 -10.46 6.65 -21.17
C TRP A 342 -11.12 7.04 -22.49
N ARG A 343 -10.54 7.97 -23.26
CA ARG A 343 -11.12 8.40 -24.54
C ARG A 343 -10.86 7.45 -25.70
N VAL A 344 -9.81 6.64 -25.64
CA VAL A 344 -9.37 5.77 -26.75
C VAL A 344 -9.53 4.29 -26.43
N VAL A 345 -9.12 3.88 -25.23
CA VAL A 345 -9.18 2.49 -24.77
C VAL A 345 -10.55 2.20 -24.16
N GLY A 346 -11.00 3.09 -23.25
CA GLY A 346 -12.19 2.94 -22.42
C GLY A 346 -11.84 2.32 -21.07
N GLY A 347 -12.35 1.12 -20.80
CA GLY A 347 -11.95 0.28 -19.67
C GLY A 347 -11.55 -1.13 -20.13
N VAL A 348 -10.76 -1.81 -19.30
CA VAL A 348 -10.28 -3.18 -19.56
C VAL A 348 -10.37 -3.97 -18.26
N SER A 349 -10.85 -5.21 -18.31
CA SER A 349 -10.77 -6.11 -17.15
C SER A 349 -10.56 -7.53 -17.61
N TRP A 350 -9.37 -8.07 -17.35
CA TRP A 350 -9.05 -9.49 -17.57
C TRP A 350 -9.10 -10.30 -16.27
N VAL A 351 -9.73 -9.75 -15.22
CA VAL A 351 -9.94 -10.46 -13.95
C VAL A 351 -10.87 -11.64 -14.20
N TRP A 352 -10.40 -12.82 -13.81
CA TRP A 352 -11.12 -14.09 -13.95
C TRP A 352 -12.43 -14.09 -13.15
N ASP A 353 -13.44 -14.78 -13.66
CA ASP A 353 -14.67 -15.07 -12.91
C ASP A 353 -14.48 -16.29 -11.99
N TYR A 354 -14.26 -16.04 -10.70
CA TYR A 354 -14.00 -17.08 -9.70
C TYR A 354 -15.23 -17.89 -9.28
N ASP A 355 -16.41 -17.62 -9.84
CA ASP A 355 -17.58 -18.48 -9.63
C ASP A 355 -17.49 -19.81 -10.40
N GLU A 356 -16.51 -19.97 -11.31
CA GLU A 356 -16.24 -21.22 -12.03
C GLU A 356 -15.29 -22.16 -11.24
N ASP A 357 -15.72 -23.41 -10.99
CA ASP A 357 -15.01 -24.43 -10.18
C ASP A 357 -13.60 -24.81 -10.69
N THR A 358 -13.27 -24.55 -11.95
CA THR A 358 -11.93 -24.80 -12.52
C THR A 358 -11.55 -23.71 -13.51
N GLY A 359 -10.56 -22.89 -13.16
CA GLY A 359 -10.01 -21.90 -14.07
C GLY A 359 -9.31 -22.52 -15.29
N PRO A 360 -9.19 -21.77 -16.40
CA PRO A 360 -8.78 -22.30 -17.68
C PRO A 360 -7.28 -22.55 -17.68
N VAL A 361 -6.88 -23.65 -18.32
CA VAL A 361 -5.48 -23.96 -18.57
C VAL A 361 -5.11 -23.42 -19.95
N ILE A 362 -4.59 -22.18 -20.00
CA ILE A 362 -4.17 -21.56 -21.26
C ILE A 362 -2.67 -21.81 -21.46
N GLY A 363 -2.30 -22.47 -22.56
CA GLY A 363 -0.89 -22.76 -22.88
C GLY A 363 -0.20 -23.73 -21.89
N GLY A 364 -0.98 -24.41 -21.05
CA GLY A 364 -0.48 -25.30 -19.99
C GLY A 364 -0.29 -24.63 -18.63
N LEU A 365 -0.76 -23.39 -18.44
CA LEU A 365 -0.74 -22.68 -17.15
C LEU A 365 -2.11 -22.71 -16.48
N PRO A 366 -2.25 -23.20 -15.23
CA PRO A 366 -3.46 -23.07 -14.44
C PRO A 366 -3.55 -21.65 -13.86
N LEU A 367 -4.05 -20.70 -14.67
CA LEU A 367 -3.99 -19.27 -14.36
C LEU A 367 -4.77 -18.87 -13.09
N ALA A 368 -5.78 -19.65 -12.68
CA ALA A 368 -6.55 -19.39 -11.46
C ALA A 368 -5.79 -19.74 -10.17
N ASP A 369 -4.74 -20.57 -10.25
CA ASP A 369 -3.96 -21.01 -9.09
C ASP A 369 -2.68 -20.18 -8.88
N ILE A 370 -2.42 -19.20 -9.75
CA ILE A 370 -1.22 -18.37 -9.71
C ILE A 370 -1.55 -16.89 -9.64
N ASP A 371 -0.74 -16.15 -8.91
CA ASP A 371 -0.85 -14.70 -8.80
C ASP A 371 -0.37 -14.04 -10.10
N THR A 372 -1.30 -13.79 -11.02
CA THR A 372 -1.00 -13.23 -12.35
C THR A 372 -1.14 -11.71 -12.43
N ASP A 373 -1.89 -11.12 -11.49
CA ASP A 373 -2.27 -9.71 -11.47
C ASP A 373 -2.84 -9.21 -12.82
N ALA A 374 -3.78 -9.97 -13.39
CA ALA A 374 -4.38 -9.69 -14.70
C ALA A 374 -4.76 -8.20 -14.88
N LEU A 375 -4.48 -7.65 -16.06
CA LEU A 375 -4.73 -6.24 -16.35
C LEU A 375 -6.21 -5.90 -16.12
N SER A 376 -6.43 -4.94 -15.25
CA SER A 376 -7.73 -4.35 -14.97
C SER A 376 -7.52 -2.85 -14.82
N ILE A 377 -8.31 -2.06 -15.53
CA ILE A 377 -8.44 -0.61 -15.39
C ILE A 377 -9.91 -0.27 -15.65
N ALA A 378 -10.56 0.27 -14.62
CA ALA A 378 -11.95 0.66 -14.63
C ALA A 378 -12.22 1.70 -15.73
N PRO A 379 -13.32 1.54 -16.50
CA PRO A 379 -13.79 2.60 -17.39
C PRO A 379 -14.21 3.82 -16.57
N CYS A 380 -14.20 5.00 -17.21
CA CYS A 380 -14.64 6.24 -16.60
C CYS A 380 -16.09 6.14 -16.05
N SER A 381 -16.94 5.38 -16.74
CA SER A 381 -18.35 5.19 -16.40
C SER A 381 -18.61 4.49 -15.06
N THR A 382 -17.67 3.67 -14.58
CA THR A 382 -17.82 2.92 -13.32
C THR A 382 -17.17 3.60 -12.13
N ILE A 383 -16.52 4.76 -12.31
CA ILE A 383 -15.97 5.51 -11.18
C ILE A 383 -17.14 6.02 -10.32
N GLU A 384 -17.21 5.52 -9.09
CA GLU A 384 -18.37 5.69 -8.23
C GLU A 384 -18.62 7.15 -7.82
N PRO A 385 -19.86 7.65 -8.00
CA PRO A 385 -20.30 8.95 -7.47
C PRO A 385 -20.03 9.13 -5.98
N LEU A 386 -20.20 8.08 -5.17
CA LEU A 386 -20.02 8.17 -3.72
C LEU A 386 -18.60 8.59 -3.31
N CYS A 387 -17.57 8.16 -4.03
CA CYS A 387 -16.19 8.59 -3.77
C CYS A 387 -16.01 10.09 -4.02
N PHE A 388 -16.71 10.63 -5.02
CA PHE A 388 -16.71 12.05 -5.33
C PHE A 388 -17.51 12.85 -4.31
N ASP A 389 -18.71 12.40 -3.97
CA ASP A 389 -19.60 13.08 -3.03
C ASP A 389 -18.93 13.18 -1.65
N ALA A 390 -18.34 12.08 -1.16
CA ALA A 390 -17.62 12.07 0.11
C ALA A 390 -16.41 13.03 0.12
N TRP A 391 -15.67 13.11 -0.99
CA TRP A 391 -14.53 14.02 -1.09
C TRP A 391 -14.95 15.48 -1.23
N ASP A 392 -16.01 15.78 -1.99
CA ASP A 392 -16.54 17.13 -2.15
C ASP A 392 -17.20 17.65 -0.87
N GLU A 393 -17.91 16.79 -0.14
CA GLU A 393 -18.41 17.11 1.20
C GLU A 393 -17.27 17.46 2.16
N GLN A 394 -16.17 16.70 2.14
CA GLN A 394 -14.98 17.00 2.95
C GLN A 394 -14.37 18.37 2.60
N LYS A 395 -14.38 18.79 1.33
CA LYS A 395 -13.87 20.11 0.91
C LYS A 395 -14.58 21.29 1.53
N ASN A 396 -15.86 21.14 1.82
CA ASN A 396 -16.67 22.20 2.38
C ASN A 396 -16.57 22.28 3.91
N VAL A 397 -16.04 21.23 4.56
CA VAL A 397 -16.05 21.09 6.03
C VAL A 397 -14.64 21.05 6.64
N ILE A 398 -13.65 20.56 5.88
CA ILE A 398 -12.28 20.30 6.35
C ILE A 398 -11.32 21.32 5.73
N HIS A 399 -10.30 21.73 6.49
CA HIS A 399 -9.24 22.61 5.99
C HIS A 399 -8.56 22.04 4.72
N PRO A 400 -8.32 22.82 3.65
CA PRO A 400 -7.86 22.30 2.36
C PRO A 400 -6.58 21.43 2.42
N ASP A 401 -5.66 21.75 3.32
CA ASP A 401 -4.41 21.00 3.48
C ASP A 401 -4.57 19.65 4.18
N LEU A 402 -5.74 19.38 4.77
CA LEU A 402 -6.05 18.13 5.44
C LEU A 402 -6.77 17.12 4.54
N ILE A 403 -7.31 17.56 3.41
CA ILE A 403 -8.05 16.69 2.49
C ILE A 403 -7.09 15.83 1.68
N GLY A 404 -5.94 16.39 1.31
CA GLY A 404 -4.97 15.72 0.46
C GLY A 404 -5.39 15.67 -1.01
N PRO A 405 -4.58 15.03 -1.86
CA PRO A 405 -4.97 14.75 -3.23
C PRO A 405 -6.20 13.82 -3.25
N PHE A 406 -7.07 14.02 -4.23
CA PHE A 406 -8.12 13.07 -4.55
C PHE A 406 -7.48 11.79 -5.09
N ARG A 407 -7.71 10.67 -4.43
CA ARG A 407 -7.27 9.36 -4.88
C ARG A 407 -8.34 8.78 -5.80
N LEU A 408 -7.99 8.65 -7.07
CA LEU A 408 -8.85 8.03 -8.07
C LEU A 408 -8.45 6.56 -8.19
N ASP A 409 -9.24 5.69 -7.57
CA ASP A 409 -9.07 4.25 -7.68
C ASP A 409 -9.44 3.79 -9.10
N LEU A 410 -8.53 3.05 -9.74
CA LEU A 410 -8.62 2.65 -11.14
C LEU A 410 -8.62 1.14 -11.32
N ALA A 411 -8.10 0.36 -10.37
CA ALA A 411 -8.14 -1.10 -10.46
C ALA A 411 -8.12 -1.74 -9.08
N PRO A 412 -8.70 -2.94 -8.90
CA PRO A 412 -8.45 -3.73 -7.70
C PRO A 412 -6.96 -4.04 -7.56
N ASP A 413 -6.46 -4.27 -6.35
CA ASP A 413 -5.11 -4.80 -6.16
C ASP A 413 -5.02 -6.29 -6.52
N ARG A 414 -3.80 -6.80 -6.70
CA ARG A 414 -3.54 -8.19 -7.08
C ARG A 414 -4.26 -9.24 -6.22
N LEU A 415 -4.43 -9.01 -4.92
CA LEU A 415 -5.10 -9.99 -4.04
C LEU A 415 -6.61 -9.97 -4.27
N HIS A 416 -7.22 -8.79 -4.40
CA HIS A 416 -8.63 -8.69 -4.77
C HIS A 416 -8.92 -9.29 -6.15
N LYS A 417 -7.98 -9.18 -7.10
CA LYS A 417 -8.07 -9.87 -8.40
C LYS A 417 -7.99 -11.40 -8.30
N LEU A 418 -7.60 -11.95 -7.14
CA LEU A 418 -7.61 -13.38 -6.81
C LEU A 418 -8.79 -13.76 -5.90
N ASN A 419 -9.75 -12.87 -5.69
CA ASN A 419 -10.84 -13.03 -4.72
C ASN A 419 -10.35 -13.26 -3.27
N ILE A 420 -9.18 -12.69 -2.94
CA ILE A 420 -8.59 -12.69 -1.60
C ILE A 420 -8.73 -11.27 -1.04
N SER A 421 -9.08 -11.14 0.24
CA SER A 421 -9.09 -9.83 0.90
C SER A 421 -7.71 -9.18 0.77
N GLY A 422 -7.68 -8.05 0.06
CA GLY A 422 -6.46 -7.41 -0.42
C GLY A 422 -6.15 -6.08 0.24
N GLY A 423 -5.19 -5.38 -0.36
CA GLY A 423 -4.78 -4.03 0.03
C GLY A 423 -5.72 -2.95 -0.54
N PRO A 424 -5.29 -1.68 -0.46
CA PRO A 424 -5.97 -0.60 -1.17
C PRO A 424 -5.90 -0.81 -2.71
N PRO A 425 -6.93 -0.40 -3.47
CA PRO A 425 -6.95 -0.50 -4.94
C PRO A 425 -5.75 0.21 -5.59
N TYR A 426 -5.39 -0.15 -6.81
CA TYR A 426 -4.46 0.65 -7.60
C TYR A 426 -5.10 1.96 -8.02
N ALA A 427 -4.34 3.04 -7.91
CA ALA A 427 -4.91 4.39 -8.00
C ALA A 427 -3.93 5.40 -8.60
N ILE A 428 -4.46 6.57 -8.95
CA ILE A 428 -3.65 7.76 -9.19
C ILE A 428 -4.10 8.90 -8.27
N GLU A 429 -3.20 9.83 -8.00
CA GLU A 429 -3.52 11.06 -7.26
C GLU A 429 -3.86 12.21 -8.20
N LEU A 430 -4.93 12.93 -7.88
CA LEU A 430 -5.37 14.14 -8.57
C LEU A 430 -5.47 15.32 -7.58
N PRO A 431 -5.20 16.56 -8.01
CA PRO A 431 -4.73 16.93 -9.34
C PRO A 431 -3.26 16.52 -9.56
N PHE A 432 -2.94 16.09 -10.78
CA PHE A 432 -1.55 15.83 -11.20
C PHE A 432 -1.21 16.72 -12.41
N PRO A 433 -0.32 17.71 -12.25
CA PRO A 433 -0.09 18.74 -13.27
C PRO A 433 0.79 18.29 -14.45
N GLY A 434 1.48 17.16 -14.33
CA GLY A 434 2.37 16.61 -15.36
C GLY A 434 1.66 15.75 -16.42
N ALA A 435 2.46 15.00 -17.18
CA ALA A 435 2.00 14.17 -18.29
C ALA A 435 1.40 12.81 -17.88
N ASP A 436 2.08 12.12 -16.97
CA ASP A 436 1.86 10.71 -16.66
C ASP A 436 2.09 10.45 -15.17
N PRO A 437 1.04 10.20 -14.37
CA PRO A 437 1.16 10.02 -12.93
C PRO A 437 1.73 8.64 -12.59
N LEU A 438 2.23 8.49 -11.36
CA LEU A 438 2.53 7.16 -10.83
C LEU A 438 1.24 6.38 -10.60
N PHE A 439 1.27 5.09 -10.90
CA PHE A 439 0.22 4.14 -10.57
C PHE A 439 0.50 3.57 -9.18
N LEU A 440 -0.23 4.07 -8.20
CA LEU A 440 0.00 3.84 -6.78
C LEU A 440 -0.47 2.46 -6.36
N GLN A 441 0.18 1.89 -5.34
CA GLN A 441 -0.08 0.56 -4.76
C GLN A 441 0.18 -0.64 -5.66
N GLU A 442 0.60 -0.41 -6.90
CA GLU A 442 1.26 -1.43 -7.70
C GLU A 442 2.71 -1.61 -7.22
N ASP A 443 3.20 -2.85 -7.24
CA ASP A 443 4.48 -3.25 -6.62
C ASP A 443 5.70 -2.49 -7.18
N GLY A 444 5.65 -2.06 -8.44
CA GLY A 444 6.70 -1.30 -9.13
C GLY A 444 6.59 0.23 -8.98
N SER A 445 5.46 0.76 -8.50
CA SER A 445 5.18 2.21 -8.47
C SER A 445 5.50 2.89 -9.80
N LEU A 446 5.16 2.24 -10.91
CA LEU A 446 5.49 2.69 -12.26
C LEU A 446 4.62 3.89 -12.67
N PRO A 447 5.10 4.80 -13.52
CA PRO A 447 4.22 5.70 -14.26
C PRO A 447 3.14 4.92 -15.01
N PHE A 448 1.93 5.47 -15.14
CA PHE A 448 0.78 4.74 -15.68
C PHE A 448 1.04 4.12 -17.07
N VAL A 449 1.72 4.84 -17.98
CA VAL A 449 2.09 4.26 -19.29
C VAL A 449 3.12 3.13 -19.15
N ASP A 450 4.07 3.25 -18.23
CA ASP A 450 5.08 2.22 -18.00
C ASP A 450 4.49 0.98 -17.33
N TYR A 451 3.48 1.15 -16.46
CA TYR A 451 2.68 0.04 -15.93
C TYR A 451 1.99 -0.73 -17.08
N LEU A 452 1.34 -0.03 -18.01
CA LEU A 452 0.74 -0.68 -19.18
C LEU A 452 1.80 -1.44 -19.99
N ARG A 453 2.99 -0.87 -20.19
CA ARG A 453 4.10 -1.56 -20.88
C ARG A 453 4.51 -2.85 -20.15
N ASP A 454 4.62 -2.82 -18.81
CA ASP A 454 4.92 -4.02 -18.01
C ASP A 454 3.83 -5.08 -18.18
N CYS A 455 2.55 -4.69 -18.11
CA CYS A 455 1.45 -5.61 -18.39
C CYS A 455 1.57 -6.25 -19.78
N PHE A 456 1.76 -5.45 -20.84
CA PHE A 456 1.81 -5.95 -22.22
C PHE A 456 3.08 -6.75 -22.54
N ALA A 457 4.20 -6.50 -21.86
CA ALA A 457 5.40 -7.34 -21.93
C ALA A 457 5.10 -8.80 -21.50
N TRP A 458 4.11 -8.98 -20.63
CA TRP A 458 3.63 -10.27 -20.13
C TRP A 458 2.21 -10.60 -20.61
N ALA A 459 1.85 -10.11 -21.80
CA ALA A 459 0.56 -10.36 -22.45
C ALA A 459 -0.67 -10.09 -21.57
N GLY A 460 -0.58 -9.11 -20.67
CA GLY A 460 -1.64 -8.69 -19.77
C GLY A 460 -1.54 -9.18 -18.33
N PHE A 461 -0.52 -9.98 -18.01
CA PHE A 461 -0.40 -10.67 -16.73
C PHE A 461 0.99 -10.42 -16.14
N PRO A 462 1.25 -9.18 -15.64
CA PRO A 462 2.60 -8.69 -15.31
C PRO A 462 3.36 -9.56 -14.31
N ARG A 463 2.67 -10.31 -13.43
CA ARG A 463 3.32 -11.18 -12.45
C ARG A 463 3.79 -12.53 -13.01
N LEU A 464 3.45 -12.87 -14.25
CA LEU A 464 4.07 -14.01 -14.94
C LEU A 464 5.59 -13.84 -15.09
N LYS A 465 6.14 -12.64 -14.87
CA LYS A 465 7.58 -12.40 -14.75
C LYS A 465 8.28 -13.20 -13.66
N HIS A 466 7.53 -13.62 -12.63
CA HIS A 466 8.04 -14.48 -11.56
C HIS A 466 8.06 -15.98 -11.94
N HIS A 467 7.55 -16.31 -13.12
CA HIS A 467 7.48 -17.66 -13.68
C HIS A 467 8.21 -17.73 -15.04
N ASP A 468 9.14 -16.80 -15.30
CA ASP A 468 9.78 -16.65 -16.61
C ASP A 468 10.67 -17.85 -17.01
N ASP A 469 11.10 -18.62 -16.02
CA ASP A 469 11.83 -19.88 -16.14
C ASP A 469 10.93 -21.06 -16.55
N GLU A 470 9.62 -20.96 -16.30
CA GLU A 470 8.63 -21.96 -16.69
C GLU A 470 8.33 -21.93 -18.19
N ALA A 471 8.45 -23.09 -18.84
CA ALA A 471 8.16 -23.21 -20.26
C ALA A 471 6.69 -22.89 -20.60
N ALA A 472 5.77 -23.09 -19.66
CA ALA A 472 4.35 -22.79 -19.81
C ALA A 472 4.11 -21.26 -19.85
N ALA A 473 4.69 -20.50 -18.92
CA ALA A 473 4.66 -19.03 -18.90
C ALA A 473 5.19 -18.43 -20.21
N ARG A 474 6.36 -18.88 -20.68
CA ARG A 474 6.93 -18.41 -21.95
C ARG A 474 6.03 -18.70 -23.15
N ARG A 475 5.41 -19.88 -23.21
CA ARG A 475 4.46 -20.23 -24.28
C ARG A 475 3.20 -19.38 -24.24
N PHE A 476 2.68 -19.11 -23.04
CA PHE A 476 1.53 -18.25 -22.85
C PHE A 476 1.81 -16.84 -23.38
N VAL A 477 2.89 -16.21 -22.93
CA VAL A 477 3.29 -14.87 -23.37
C VAL A 477 3.57 -14.84 -24.88
N ALA A 478 4.27 -15.84 -25.42
CA ALA A 478 4.54 -15.92 -26.86
C ALA A 478 3.28 -16.13 -27.72
N THR A 479 2.25 -16.77 -27.17
CA THR A 479 0.98 -17.00 -27.86
C THR A 479 0.10 -15.76 -27.81
N LEU A 480 -0.17 -15.26 -26.59
CA LEU A 480 -1.07 -14.13 -26.39
C LEU A 480 -0.45 -12.78 -26.76
N GLY A 481 0.87 -12.63 -26.63
CA GLY A 481 1.61 -11.41 -26.94
C GLY A 481 2.04 -11.26 -28.41
N ARG A 482 1.68 -12.21 -29.29
CA ARG A 482 2.10 -12.17 -30.69
C ARG A 482 1.52 -10.96 -31.42
N GLY A 483 2.34 -10.16 -32.07
CA GLY A 483 1.87 -9.06 -32.92
C GLY A 483 1.31 -7.86 -32.15
N LEU A 484 1.59 -7.76 -30.84
CA LEU A 484 1.36 -6.53 -30.11
C LEU A 484 2.24 -5.41 -30.66
N GLU A 485 1.67 -4.22 -30.78
CA GLU A 485 2.39 -3.02 -31.19
C GLU A 485 3.19 -2.45 -30.01
N PRO A 486 4.46 -2.06 -30.21
CA PRO A 486 5.21 -1.33 -29.19
C PRO A 486 4.62 0.08 -29.04
N PHE A 487 4.69 0.62 -27.83
CA PHE A 487 4.18 1.94 -27.48
C PHE A 487 4.96 2.57 -26.34
#